data_AF-A0A9P6H3B7-F1
#
_entry.id   AF-A0A9P6H3B7-F1
#
_cell.length_a   1.000
_cell.length_b   1.000
_cell.length_c   1.000
_cell.angle_alpha   90.00
_cell.angle_beta   90.00
_cell.angle_gamma   90.00
#
_symmetry.space_group_name_H-M   'P 1'
#
loop_
_entity.id
_entity.type
_entity.pdbx_description
1 polymer ?
#
loop_
_entity_poly.entity_id
_entity_poly.type
_entity_poly.pdbx_seq_one_letter_code
_entity_poly.pdbx_strand_id
1 'polypeptide(L)'
;MAHVLPPDPNTVSRHHAVAKKAPKLTTNKTFTFWRRRTQQRKPKRALTAGDCLVQAKKHVQYRLEYQDTLEEAQATIRELAEGLRNRFGKFSVEHYFNELIHWAHTSRSVRKVNGWNAYQKLELERMKSEAGENVSQINLTEVNKQISEKWKTLSPAQREDVTAEAIQRIEEQRMGKKLVAHSVPLNVFHNARSTLQSIETQVK
;
A
#
# COMPACT_ATOMS: atom_id res chain seq x y z
N MET A 1 2.21 13.19 -44.44
CA MET A 1 0.83 12.70 -44.32
C MET A 1 0.78 11.73 -43.15
N ALA A 2 0.30 12.17 -41.99
CA ALA A 2 0.27 11.36 -40.78
C ALA A 2 -0.94 10.40 -40.82
N HIS A 3 -0.68 9.09 -40.86
CA HIS A 3 -1.71 8.06 -40.73
C HIS A 3 -2.20 8.02 -39.28
N VAL A 4 -3.42 8.52 -39.04
CA VAL A 4 -4.13 8.34 -37.77
C VAL A 4 -4.77 6.94 -37.82
N LEU A 5 -4.25 6.01 -37.01
CA LEU A 5 -4.84 4.68 -36.86
C LEU A 5 -6.17 4.78 -36.10
N PRO A 6 -7.21 4.02 -36.49
CA PRO A 6 -8.47 3.96 -35.77
C PRO A 6 -8.31 3.26 -34.41
N PRO A 7 -9.08 3.65 -33.38
CA PRO A 7 -9.01 3.02 -32.06
C PRO A 7 -9.51 1.57 -32.12
N ASP A 8 -8.75 0.67 -31.49
CA ASP A 8 -9.04 -0.76 -31.38
C ASP A 8 -10.39 -1.01 -30.67
N PRO A 9 -11.30 -1.82 -31.24
CA PRO A 9 -12.60 -2.12 -30.63
C PRO A 9 -12.54 -3.08 -29.42
N ASN A 10 -11.35 -3.59 -29.06
CA ASN A 10 -11.17 -4.66 -28.08
C ASN A 10 -10.56 -4.25 -26.74
N THR A 11 -10.56 -2.95 -26.40
CA THR A 11 -10.17 -2.49 -25.06
C THR A 11 -11.29 -2.77 -24.05
N VAL A 12 -11.51 -4.04 -23.72
CA VAL A 12 -12.38 -4.46 -22.62
C VAL A 12 -11.69 -4.08 -21.31
N SER A 13 -12.01 -2.87 -20.83
CA SER A 13 -11.64 -2.39 -19.51
C SER A 13 -12.23 -3.33 -18.46
N ARG A 14 -11.42 -4.30 -17.99
CA ARG A 14 -11.75 -5.16 -16.84
C ARG A 14 -11.72 -4.30 -15.58
N HIS A 15 -12.81 -3.61 -15.31
CA HIS A 15 -13.08 -3.08 -13.99
C HIS A 15 -13.28 -4.25 -13.03
N HIS A 16 -12.25 -4.58 -12.25
CA HIS A 16 -12.42 -5.43 -11.08
C HIS A 16 -13.46 -4.76 -10.16
N ALA A 17 -14.60 -5.42 -10.00
CA ALA A 17 -15.62 -5.03 -9.04
C ALA A 17 -15.03 -5.18 -7.63
N VAL A 18 -14.45 -4.11 -7.11
CA VAL A 18 -14.09 -4.03 -5.69
C VAL A 18 -15.40 -4.14 -4.91
N ALA A 19 -15.60 -5.27 -4.25
CA ALA A 19 -16.70 -5.49 -3.33
C ALA A 19 -16.70 -4.38 -2.27
N LYS A 20 -17.57 -3.39 -2.44
CA LYS A 20 -17.75 -2.30 -1.49
C LYS A 20 -18.31 -2.92 -0.22
N LYS A 21 -17.51 -2.96 0.85
CA LYS A 21 -17.98 -3.34 2.19
C LYS A 21 -19.23 -2.52 2.54
N ALA A 22 -20.30 -3.20 2.94
CA ALA A 22 -21.54 -2.55 3.32
C ALA A 22 -21.26 -1.52 4.44
N PRO A 23 -21.76 -0.27 4.33
CA PRO A 23 -21.58 0.72 5.37
C PRO A 23 -22.30 0.26 6.65
N LYS A 24 -21.60 0.34 7.79
CA LYS A 24 -22.18 0.06 9.11
C LYS A 24 -23.34 1.03 9.33
N LEU A 25 -24.52 0.48 9.59
CA LEU A 25 -25.76 1.20 9.90
C LEU A 25 -25.60 1.91 11.26
N THR A 26 -25.02 3.11 11.25
CA THR A 26 -25.21 4.06 12.35
C THR A 26 -26.60 4.66 12.20
N THR A 27 -27.51 4.22 13.06
CA THR A 27 -28.83 4.82 13.28
C THR A 27 -28.70 6.31 13.63
N ASN A 28 -29.63 7.11 13.12
CA ASN A 28 -29.75 8.58 13.23
C ASN A 28 -29.02 9.44 12.18
N LYS A 29 -29.07 9.02 10.92
CA LYS A 29 -29.19 9.99 9.81
C LYS A 29 -30.57 9.81 9.21
N THR A 30 -31.42 10.80 9.40
CA THR A 30 -32.72 10.90 8.72
C THR A 30 -32.52 10.59 7.24
N PHE A 31 -33.16 9.52 6.80
CA PHE A 31 -33.14 9.05 5.42
C PHE A 31 -33.81 10.14 4.57
N THR A 32 -33.02 11.12 4.14
CA THR A 32 -33.48 12.13 3.21
C THR A 32 -33.75 11.42 1.90
N PHE A 33 -35.03 11.16 1.63
CA PHE A 33 -35.51 10.57 0.38
C PHE A 33 -34.75 11.21 -0.80
N TRP A 34 -34.14 10.37 -1.65
CA TRP A 34 -33.35 10.78 -2.81
C TRP A 34 -34.01 11.90 -3.65
N ARG A 35 -35.35 11.95 -3.68
CA ARG A 35 -36.15 12.99 -4.34
C ARG A 35 -35.90 14.42 -3.84
N ARG A 36 -35.62 14.64 -2.54
CA ARG A 36 -35.34 16.00 -2.04
C ARG A 36 -33.97 16.51 -2.46
N ARG A 37 -33.01 15.62 -2.71
CA ARG A 37 -31.65 15.98 -3.16
C ARG A 37 -31.62 16.45 -4.61
N THR A 38 -32.48 15.89 -5.46
CA THR A 38 -32.64 16.31 -6.85
C THR A 38 -33.49 17.58 -6.99
N GLN A 39 -34.52 17.76 -6.15
CA GLN A 39 -35.38 18.95 -6.18
C GLN A 39 -34.69 20.24 -5.71
N GLN A 40 -33.68 20.16 -4.84
CA GLN A 40 -32.94 21.36 -4.39
C GLN A 40 -31.72 21.73 -5.24
N ARG A 41 -31.43 20.98 -6.31
CA ARG A 41 -30.43 21.42 -7.27
C ARG A 41 -31.04 22.49 -8.15
N LYS A 42 -30.59 23.74 -7.99
CA LYS A 42 -30.88 24.82 -8.94
C LYS A 42 -30.62 24.28 -10.36
N PRO A 43 -31.56 24.44 -11.32
CA PRO A 43 -31.32 24.01 -12.68
C PRO A 43 -30.04 24.70 -13.16
N LYS A 44 -29.01 23.91 -13.46
CA LYS A 44 -27.82 24.46 -14.10
C LYS A 44 -28.30 25.07 -15.41
N ARG A 45 -27.97 26.34 -15.66
CA ARG A 45 -28.23 26.97 -16.96
C ARG A 45 -27.74 26.01 -18.03
N ALA A 46 -28.64 25.57 -18.91
CA ALA A 46 -28.27 24.71 -20.02
C ALA A 46 -27.20 25.44 -20.83
N LEU A 47 -26.06 24.78 -21.06
CA LEU A 47 -25.01 25.38 -21.86
C LEU A 47 -25.52 25.56 -23.28
N THR A 48 -25.25 26.72 -23.86
CA THR A 48 -25.53 26.98 -25.26
C THR A 48 -24.65 26.06 -26.11
N ALA A 49 -25.06 25.71 -27.34
CA ALA A 49 -24.22 24.93 -28.25
C ALA A 49 -22.81 25.53 -28.44
N GLY A 50 -22.71 26.87 -28.46
CA GLY A 50 -21.43 27.58 -28.47
C GLY A 50 -20.58 27.36 -27.21
N ASP A 51 -21.19 27.37 -26.02
CA ASP A 51 -20.50 27.12 -24.75
C ASP A 51 -20.00 25.67 -24.68
N CYS A 52 -20.77 24.71 -25.19
CA CYS A 52 -20.37 23.30 -25.29
C CYS A 52 -19.15 23.13 -26.20
N LEU A 53 -19.09 23.80 -27.35
CA LEU A 53 -17.94 23.76 -28.24
C LEU A 53 -16.69 24.38 -27.60
N VAL A 54 -16.84 25.49 -26.88
CA VAL A 54 -15.73 26.12 -26.13
C VAL A 54 -15.23 25.17 -25.03
N GLN A 55 -16.11 24.51 -24.29
CA GLN A 55 -15.71 23.51 -23.29
C GLN A 55 -15.03 22.30 -23.92
N ALA A 56 -15.55 21.78 -25.03
CA ALA A 56 -14.93 20.67 -25.74
C ALA A 56 -13.50 21.00 -26.18
N LYS A 57 -13.27 22.19 -26.74
CA LYS A 57 -11.93 22.67 -27.10
C LYS A 57 -11.00 22.73 -25.88
N LYS A 58 -11.46 23.29 -24.76
CA LYS A 58 -10.70 23.31 -23.50
C LYS A 58 -10.35 21.91 -23.00
N HIS A 59 -11.29 20.96 -23.07
CA HIS A 59 -11.05 19.57 -22.67
C HIS A 59 -10.06 18.82 -23.58
N VAL A 60 -9.99 19.19 -24.87
CA VAL A 60 -8.99 18.62 -25.79
C VAL A 60 -7.63 19.25 -25.51
N GLN A 61 -7.54 20.57 -25.42
CA GLN A 61 -6.29 21.29 -25.10
C GLN A 61 -5.68 20.78 -23.79
N TYR A 62 -6.48 20.73 -22.72
CA TYR A 62 -6.03 20.20 -21.43
C TYR A 62 -5.53 18.75 -21.53
N ARG A 63 -6.18 17.90 -22.34
CA ARG A 63 -5.74 16.51 -22.52
C ARG A 63 -4.41 16.42 -23.26
N LEU A 64 -4.19 17.27 -24.26
CA LEU A 64 -2.92 17.34 -24.99
C LEU A 64 -1.81 17.83 -24.06
N GLU A 65 -2.01 18.97 -23.39
CA GLU A 65 -1.05 19.51 -22.41
C GLU A 65 -0.73 18.50 -21.30
N TYR A 66 -1.74 17.79 -20.82
CA TYR A 66 -1.56 16.73 -19.82
C TYR A 66 -0.76 15.54 -20.36
N GLN A 67 -0.96 15.14 -21.62
CA GLN A 67 -0.19 14.07 -22.24
C GLN A 67 1.25 14.49 -22.50
N ASP A 68 1.46 15.68 -23.05
CA ASP A 68 2.80 16.24 -23.31
C ASP A 68 3.61 16.31 -21.99
N THR A 69 3.02 16.83 -20.93
CA THR A 69 3.68 16.88 -19.60
C THR A 69 3.94 15.49 -19.00
N LEU A 70 3.09 14.50 -19.28
CA LEU A 70 3.35 13.11 -18.88
C LEU A 70 4.50 12.49 -19.67
N GLU A 71 4.61 12.76 -20.97
CA GLU A 71 5.70 12.27 -21.82
C GLU A 71 7.03 12.88 -21.40
N GLU A 72 7.07 14.19 -21.14
CA GLU A 72 8.23 14.89 -20.57
C GLU A 72 8.67 14.26 -19.24
N ALA A 73 7.72 14.05 -18.32
CA ALA A 73 8.01 13.40 -17.04
C ALA A 73 8.55 11.98 -17.23
N GLN A 74 8.00 11.19 -18.15
CA GLN A 74 8.51 9.85 -18.44
C GLN A 74 9.92 9.87 -19.05
N ALA A 75 10.21 10.84 -19.92
CA ALA A 75 11.54 11.02 -20.50
C ALA A 75 12.59 11.29 -19.40
N THR A 76 12.30 12.19 -18.46
CA THR A 76 13.23 12.46 -17.34
C THR A 76 13.50 11.22 -16.48
N ILE A 77 12.49 10.39 -16.22
CA ILE A 77 12.66 9.14 -15.46
C ILE A 77 13.54 8.14 -16.24
N ARG A 78 13.40 8.09 -17.57
CA ARG A 78 14.26 7.25 -18.42
C ARG A 78 15.70 7.72 -18.43
N GLU A 79 15.96 9.03 -18.54
CA GLU A 79 17.31 9.59 -18.43
C GLU A 79 17.97 9.22 -17.09
N LEU A 80 17.22 9.31 -15.99
CA LEU A 80 17.70 8.86 -14.68
C LEU A 80 18.01 7.36 -14.66
N ALA A 81 17.16 6.53 -15.28
CA ALA A 81 17.38 5.09 -15.39
C ALA A 81 18.63 4.74 -16.23
N GLU A 82 18.90 5.49 -17.30
CA GLU A 82 20.15 5.38 -18.07
C GLU A 82 21.37 5.76 -17.23
N GLY A 83 21.28 6.84 -16.46
CA GLY A 83 22.31 7.23 -15.49
C GLY A 83 22.60 6.12 -14.46
N LEU A 84 21.57 5.46 -13.93
CA LEU A 84 21.72 4.33 -13.02
C LEU A 84 22.39 3.13 -13.70
N ARG A 85 22.00 2.82 -14.94
CA ARG A 85 22.65 1.76 -15.72
C ARG A 85 24.13 2.06 -15.96
N ASN A 86 24.47 3.29 -16.35
CA ASN A 86 25.86 3.68 -16.58
C ASN A 86 26.71 3.58 -15.30
N ARG A 87 26.11 3.86 -14.13
CA ARG A 87 26.80 3.80 -12.85
C ARG A 87 26.96 2.39 -12.29
N PHE A 88 25.93 1.54 -12.40
CA PHE A 88 25.89 0.23 -11.73
C PHE A 88 26.03 -0.97 -12.68
N GLY A 89 25.70 -0.82 -13.96
CA GLY A 89 25.94 -1.80 -15.04
C GLY A 89 25.21 -3.16 -14.93
N LYS A 90 24.52 -3.44 -13.82
CA LYS A 90 24.01 -4.78 -13.51
C LYS A 90 22.72 -5.14 -14.26
N PHE A 91 21.84 -4.18 -14.47
CA PHE A 91 20.51 -4.40 -15.03
C PHE A 91 20.26 -3.51 -16.27
N SER A 92 19.20 -3.83 -17.02
CA SER A 92 18.78 -3.05 -18.19
C SER A 92 18.20 -1.69 -17.78
N VAL A 93 18.15 -0.73 -18.73
CA VAL A 93 17.52 0.58 -18.51
C VAL A 93 16.06 0.39 -18.09
N GLU A 94 15.34 -0.50 -18.77
CA GLU A 94 13.94 -0.81 -18.47
C GLU A 94 13.74 -1.36 -17.06
N HIS A 95 14.71 -2.12 -16.53
CA HIS A 95 14.65 -2.59 -15.15
C HIS A 95 14.70 -1.42 -14.16
N TYR A 96 15.68 -0.52 -14.30
CA TYR A 96 15.81 0.65 -13.43
C TYR A 96 14.63 1.62 -13.59
N PHE A 97 14.09 1.77 -14.79
CA PHE A 97 12.89 2.57 -15.05
C PHE A 97 11.69 2.03 -14.25
N ASN A 98 11.42 0.72 -14.34
CA ASN A 98 10.35 0.08 -13.58
C ASN A 98 10.60 0.15 -12.06
N GLU A 99 11.86 0.01 -11.63
CA GLU A 99 12.25 0.12 -10.23
C GLU A 99 11.97 1.54 -9.68
N LEU A 100 12.30 2.60 -10.43
CA LEU A 100 12.01 3.98 -10.04
C LEU A 100 10.50 4.23 -9.88
N ILE A 101 9.69 3.77 -10.83
CA ILE A 101 8.23 3.87 -10.76
C ILE A 101 7.68 3.10 -9.56
N HIS A 102 8.15 1.86 -9.38
CA HIS A 102 7.72 1.03 -8.26
C HIS A 102 8.11 1.65 -6.91
N TRP A 103 9.30 2.25 -6.83
CA TRP A 103 9.77 2.94 -5.64
C TRP A 103 8.95 4.18 -5.34
N ALA A 104 8.56 4.98 -6.34
CA ALA A 104 7.65 6.11 -6.14
C ALA A 104 6.30 5.67 -5.54
N HIS A 105 5.79 4.50 -5.96
CA HIS A 105 4.55 3.94 -5.41
C HIS A 105 4.73 3.41 -3.97
N THR A 106 5.84 2.70 -3.73
CA THR A 106 6.07 2.00 -2.46
C THR A 106 6.57 2.92 -1.36
N SER A 107 7.39 3.94 -1.69
CA SER A 107 7.91 4.94 -0.75
C SER A 107 6.81 5.71 -0.05
N ARG A 108 5.66 5.92 -0.72
CA ARG A 108 4.47 6.55 -0.14
C ARG A 108 3.84 5.75 1.01
N SER A 109 4.12 4.44 1.11
CA SER A 109 3.41 3.51 1.99
C SER A 109 4.21 3.05 3.22
N VAL A 110 5.30 3.74 3.58
CA VAL A 110 6.04 3.38 4.80
C VAL A 110 5.24 3.83 6.02
N ARG A 111 4.52 2.88 6.64
CA ARG A 111 3.76 3.15 7.88
C ARG A 111 4.73 3.38 9.04
N LYS A 112 4.51 4.45 9.81
CA LYS A 112 5.19 4.69 11.09
C LYS A 112 5.03 3.45 11.98
N VAL A 113 6.08 3.10 12.74
CA VAL A 113 6.00 2.01 13.71
C VAL A 113 4.98 2.41 14.78
N ASN A 114 3.97 1.55 14.99
CA ASN A 114 2.98 1.76 16.03
C ASN A 114 3.59 1.36 17.39
N GLY A 115 3.54 2.25 18.39
CA GLY A 115 4.05 1.98 19.74
C GLY A 115 3.43 0.72 20.36
N TRP A 116 2.15 0.45 20.11
CA TRP A 116 1.51 -0.79 20.55
C TRP A 116 2.19 -2.04 19.98
N ASN A 117 2.54 -2.05 18.69
CA ASN A 117 3.21 -3.20 18.08
C ASN A 117 4.64 -3.37 18.62
N ALA A 118 5.31 -2.26 18.93
CA ALA A 118 6.63 -2.28 19.57
C ALA A 118 6.54 -2.88 20.98
N TYR A 119 5.56 -2.43 21.77
CA TYR A 119 5.29 -2.94 23.11
C TYR A 119 4.92 -4.43 23.12
N GLN A 120 4.03 -4.86 22.21
CA GLN A 120 3.68 -6.28 22.07
C GLN A 120 4.91 -7.16 21.82
N LYS A 121 5.83 -6.72 20.95
CA LYS A 121 7.06 -7.46 20.69
C LYS A 121 7.95 -7.53 21.94
N LEU A 122 8.10 -6.41 22.64
CA LEU A 122 8.92 -6.34 23.85
C LEU A 122 8.40 -7.29 24.93
N GLU A 123 7.10 -7.25 25.22
CA GLU A 123 6.48 -8.14 26.22
C GLU A 123 6.54 -9.62 25.79
N LEU A 124 6.37 -9.91 24.49
CA LEU A 124 6.52 -11.27 23.97
C LEU A 124 7.95 -11.79 24.11
N GLU A 125 8.96 -10.96 23.83
CA GLU A 125 10.37 -11.32 24.03
C GLU A 125 10.67 -11.55 25.52
N ARG A 126 10.13 -10.70 26.39
CA ARG A 126 10.25 -10.86 27.84
C ARG A 126 9.64 -12.17 28.34
N MET A 127 8.39 -12.46 27.96
CA MET A 127 7.71 -13.70 28.34
C MET A 127 8.40 -14.94 27.79
N LYS A 128 8.92 -14.89 26.55
CA LYS A 128 9.73 -15.98 25.99
C LYS A 128 11.02 -16.21 26.78
N SER A 129 11.66 -15.14 27.22
CA SER A 129 12.89 -15.21 28.02
C SER A 129 12.62 -15.78 29.42
N GLU A 130 11.50 -15.41 30.03
CA GLU A 130 11.07 -15.90 31.35
C GLU A 130 10.66 -17.38 31.31
N ALA A 131 10.09 -17.84 30.20
CA ALA A 131 9.56 -19.20 30.09
C ALA A 131 10.65 -20.26 29.76
N GLY A 132 11.84 -19.84 29.30
CA GLY A 132 12.97 -20.74 29.03
C GLY A 132 12.83 -21.59 27.75
N GLU A 133 13.65 -22.63 27.59
CA GLU A 133 13.73 -23.45 26.36
C GLU A 133 12.62 -24.53 26.27
N ASN A 134 11.88 -24.78 27.35
CA ASN A 134 10.92 -25.89 27.50
C ASN A 134 9.45 -25.49 27.39
N VAL A 135 9.11 -24.54 26.52
CA VAL A 135 7.77 -23.92 26.56
C VAL A 135 6.85 -24.55 25.53
N SER A 136 5.94 -25.37 26.05
CA SER A 136 4.65 -25.70 25.43
C SER A 136 4.03 -24.48 24.76
N GLN A 137 3.48 -24.65 23.56
CA GLN A 137 2.91 -23.57 22.74
C GLN A 137 2.18 -22.50 23.56
N ILE A 138 2.80 -21.31 23.69
CA ILE A 138 2.22 -20.18 24.41
C ILE A 138 0.88 -19.83 23.75
N ASN A 139 -0.21 -19.83 24.52
CA ASN A 139 -1.50 -19.40 24.01
C ASN A 139 -1.47 -17.89 23.70
N LEU A 140 -1.28 -17.57 22.42
CA LEU A 140 -1.12 -16.20 21.94
C LEU A 140 -2.33 -15.32 22.25
N THR A 141 -3.53 -15.90 22.37
CA THR A 141 -4.75 -15.14 22.66
C THR A 141 -4.79 -14.66 24.11
N GLU A 142 -4.38 -15.50 25.05
CA GLU A 142 -4.29 -15.14 26.48
C GLU A 142 -3.18 -14.13 26.73
N VAL A 143 -2.01 -14.35 26.14
CA VAL A 143 -0.88 -13.41 26.24
C VAL A 143 -1.25 -12.04 25.68
N ASN A 144 -1.91 -11.97 24.53
CA ASN A 144 -2.34 -10.69 23.98
C ASN A 144 -3.35 -9.95 24.87
N LYS A 145 -4.22 -10.67 25.59
CA LYS A 145 -5.13 -10.06 26.57
C LYS A 145 -4.35 -9.44 27.73
N GLN A 146 -3.42 -10.19 28.31
CA GLN A 146 -2.58 -9.72 29.42
C GLN A 146 -1.74 -8.50 29.01
N ILE A 147 -1.09 -8.54 27.84
CA ILE A 147 -0.31 -7.41 27.31
C ILE A 147 -1.22 -6.19 27.09
N SER A 148 -2.44 -6.40 26.59
CA SER A 148 -3.38 -5.30 26.37
C SER A 148 -3.82 -4.65 27.68
N GLU A 149 -4.01 -5.42 28.75
CA GLU A 149 -4.34 -4.91 30.07
C GLU A 149 -3.18 -4.10 30.65
N LYS A 150 -1.95 -4.65 30.62
CA LYS A 150 -0.74 -3.91 31.03
C LYS A 150 -0.60 -2.60 30.28
N TRP A 151 -0.76 -2.60 28.95
CA TRP A 151 -0.67 -1.37 28.15
C TRP A 151 -1.71 -0.32 28.53
N LYS A 152 -2.94 -0.74 28.85
CA LYS A 152 -4.00 0.19 29.29
C LYS A 152 -3.65 0.86 30.62
N THR A 153 -2.94 0.16 31.51
CA THR A 153 -2.50 0.73 32.80
C THR A 153 -1.38 1.76 32.66
N LEU A 154 -0.57 1.69 31.58
CA LEU A 154 0.50 2.66 31.33
C LEU A 154 -0.06 4.02 30.92
N SER A 155 0.52 5.08 31.47
CA SER A 155 0.25 6.45 31.04
C SER A 155 0.83 6.72 29.64
N PRO A 156 0.34 7.75 28.91
CA PRO A 156 0.89 8.09 27.60
C PRO A 156 2.40 8.34 27.61
N ALA A 157 2.93 9.04 28.62
CA ALA A 157 4.36 9.29 28.76
C ALA A 157 5.15 7.99 28.98
N GLN A 158 4.68 7.12 29.89
CA GLN A 158 5.32 5.82 30.14
C GLN A 158 5.31 4.92 28.90
N ARG A 159 4.24 4.97 28.09
CA ARG A 159 4.17 4.22 26.84
C ARG A 159 5.24 4.67 25.86
N GLU A 160 5.49 5.98 25.75
CA GLU A 160 6.54 6.51 24.89
C GLU A 160 7.91 6.07 25.39
N ASP A 161 8.19 6.22 26.68
CA ASP A 161 9.48 5.83 27.27
C ASP A 161 9.78 4.33 27.09
N VAL A 162 8.82 3.46 27.39
CA VAL A 162 8.98 2.00 27.26
C VAL A 162 9.12 1.55 25.81
N THR A 163 8.50 2.27 24.86
CA THR A 163 8.51 1.86 23.44
C THR A 163 9.58 2.53 22.60
N ALA A 164 10.23 3.60 23.08
CA ALA A 164 11.22 4.36 22.34
C ALA A 164 12.35 3.47 21.78
N GLU A 165 12.99 2.68 22.65
CA GLU A 165 14.08 1.77 22.26
C GLU A 165 13.60 0.68 21.28
N ALA A 166 12.43 0.10 21.55
CA ALA A 166 11.85 -0.92 20.69
C ALA A 166 11.48 -0.37 19.29
N ILE A 167 10.99 0.87 19.22
CA ILE A 167 10.70 1.56 17.95
C ILE A 167 12.00 1.75 17.18
N GLN A 168 13.06 2.27 17.84
CA GLN A 168 14.36 2.46 17.23
C GLN A 168 14.92 1.15 16.66
N ARG A 169 14.91 0.07 17.46
CA ARG A 169 15.36 -1.26 17.01
C ARG A 169 14.56 -1.77 15.80
N ILE A 170 13.25 -1.53 15.75
CA ILE A 170 12.42 -1.90 14.59
C ILE A 170 12.79 -1.07 13.36
N GLU A 171 13.09 0.20 13.52
CA GLU A 171 13.53 1.08 12.43
C GLU A 171 14.91 0.67 11.89
N GLU A 172 15.86 0.36 12.76
CA GLU A 172 17.16 -0.20 12.39
C GLU A 172 17.00 -1.52 11.62
N GLN A 173 16.14 -2.43 12.09
CA GLN A 173 15.82 -3.66 11.37
C GLN A 173 15.21 -3.38 9.99
N ARG A 174 14.34 -2.37 9.87
CA ARG A 174 13.77 -1.97 8.58
C ARG A 174 14.85 -1.40 7.65
N MET A 175 15.79 -0.63 8.18
CA MET A 175 16.91 -0.09 7.41
C MET A 175 17.87 -1.21 6.95
N GLY A 176 18.22 -2.14 7.83
CA GLY A 176 19.01 -3.32 7.47
C GLY A 176 18.33 -4.15 6.37
N LYS A 177 17.02 -4.37 6.48
CA LYS A 177 16.25 -5.11 5.45
C LYS A 177 16.19 -4.41 4.08
N LYS A 178 16.35 -3.08 4.01
CA LYS A 178 16.44 -2.36 2.73
C LYS A 178 17.75 -2.61 2.00
N LEU A 179 18.82 -2.89 2.73
CA LEU A 179 20.16 -3.10 2.17
C LEU A 179 20.41 -4.57 1.78
N VAL A 180 19.75 -5.50 2.46
CA VAL A 180 19.88 -6.93 2.18
C VAL A 180 19.17 -7.28 0.87
N ALA A 181 19.91 -7.85 -0.08
CA ALA A 181 19.34 -8.39 -1.32
C ALA A 181 18.23 -9.40 -0.97
N HIS A 182 17.00 -9.12 -1.39
CA HIS A 182 15.86 -9.97 -1.06
C HIS A 182 16.05 -11.37 -1.67
N SER A 183 16.31 -12.37 -0.84
CA SER A 183 16.37 -13.78 -1.21
C SER A 183 14.96 -14.39 -1.40
N VAL A 184 14.10 -13.69 -2.15
CA VAL A 184 12.72 -14.14 -2.43
C VAL A 184 12.67 -15.60 -2.89
N PRO A 185 13.55 -16.07 -3.82
CA PRO A 185 13.53 -17.47 -4.23
C PRO A 185 13.80 -18.46 -3.08
N LEU A 186 14.71 -18.11 -2.16
CA LEU A 186 15.05 -18.96 -1.02
C LEU A 186 13.87 -19.06 -0.04
N ASN A 187 13.21 -17.95 0.26
CA ASN A 187 12.03 -17.93 1.13
C ASN A 187 10.87 -18.72 0.53
N VAL A 188 10.65 -18.61 -0.79
CA VAL A 188 9.62 -19.39 -1.50
C VAL A 188 9.95 -20.88 -1.44
N PHE A 189 11.21 -21.27 -1.63
CA PHE A 189 11.66 -22.65 -1.51
C PHE A 189 11.40 -23.22 -0.10
N HIS A 190 11.77 -22.49 0.95
CA HIS A 190 11.53 -22.92 2.33
C HIS A 190 10.03 -23.07 2.65
N ASN A 191 9.19 -22.13 2.18
CA ASN A 191 7.74 -22.21 2.36
C ASN A 191 7.15 -23.45 1.67
N ALA A 192 7.57 -23.73 0.42
CA ALA A 192 7.11 -24.90 -0.31
C ALA A 192 7.49 -26.20 0.43
N ARG A 193 8.74 -26.30 0.90
CA ARG A 193 9.22 -27.46 1.66
C ARG A 193 8.46 -27.65 2.97
N SER A 194 8.23 -26.58 3.74
CA SER A 194 7.45 -26.64 4.99
C SER A 194 6.01 -27.10 4.74
N THR A 195 5.41 -26.67 3.63
CA THR A 195 4.06 -27.08 3.25
C THR A 195 4.01 -28.57 2.93
N LEU A 196 4.97 -29.07 2.13
CA LEU A 196 5.06 -30.49 1.79
C LEU A 196 5.27 -31.36 3.03
N GLN A 197 6.12 -30.94 3.96
CA GLN A 197 6.36 -31.67 5.21
C GLN A 197 5.09 -31.73 6.08
N SER A 198 4.34 -30.63 6.18
CA SER A 198 3.06 -30.59 6.91
C SER A 198 2.05 -31.58 6.31
N ILE A 199 1.94 -31.62 4.99
CA ILE A 199 1.06 -32.58 4.28
C ILE A 199 1.50 -34.02 4.58
N GLU A 200 2.80 -34.32 4.52
CA GLU A 200 3.31 -35.67 4.80
C GLU A 200 2.96 -36.13 6.23
N THR A 201 3.06 -35.24 7.21
CA THR A 201 2.71 -35.55 8.60
C THR A 201 1.22 -35.74 8.85
N GLN A 202 0.34 -35.22 7.99
CA GLN A 202 -1.11 -35.35 8.12
C GLN A 202 -1.69 -36.58 7.41
N VAL A 203 -0.98 -37.10 6.41
CA VAL A 203 -1.41 -38.26 5.60
C VAL A 203 -0.93 -39.59 6.21
N LYS A 204 0.11 -39.55 7.07
CA LYS A 204 0.55 -40.67 7.90
C LYS A 204 -0.30 -40.77 9.16
#